data_AF-A0A1M6UTN6-F1
#
_entry.id   AF-A0A1M6UTN6-F1
#
_cell.length_a   1.000
_cell.length_b   1.000
_cell.length_c   1.000
_cell.angle_alpha   90.00
_cell.angle_beta   90.00
_cell.angle_gamma   90.00
#
_symmetry.space_group_name_H-M   'P 1'
#
loop_
_entity.id
_entity.type
_entity.pdbx_description
1 polymer ?
#
loop_
_entity_poly.entity_id
_entity_poly.type
_entity_poly.pdbx_seq_one_letter_code
_entity_poly.pdbx_strand_id
1 'polypeptide(L)'
;MNLITQFKGQNGKILVYDDYIELSKDTFGGFISQGGYSGNRRYFYSDIVTIEYKKPTFIANGYFKIIIEGTTESNATVGLFASSSNSMKDQNTIILRAFTKKVGEETDSIFKLLMQKISEFKKSQNTPVNPISKMDELKKLGELKSLGIITEEEFQVEKQKLLNS
;
A
#
# COMPACT_ATOMS: atom_id res chain seq x y z
N MET A 1 6.44 16.29 7.50
CA MET A 1 5.76 15.53 6.44
C MET A 1 5.72 16.41 5.21
N ASN A 2 6.47 16.07 4.16
CA ASN A 2 6.54 16.90 2.97
C ASN A 2 5.60 16.35 1.89
N LEU A 3 4.82 17.25 1.29
CA LEU A 3 4.03 16.92 0.12
C LEU A 3 4.99 16.84 -1.08
N ILE A 4 5.07 15.66 -1.70
CA ILE A 4 5.92 15.41 -2.87
C ILE A 4 5.21 15.84 -4.14
N THR A 5 3.95 15.43 -4.29
CA THR A 5 3.14 15.75 -5.47
C THR A 5 1.65 15.60 -5.17
N GLN A 6 0.82 16.20 -6.02
CA GLN A 6 -0.62 16.08 -5.95
C GLN A 6 -1.26 16.05 -7.33
N PHE A 7 -2.43 15.42 -7.43
CA PHE A 7 -3.23 15.38 -8.64
C PHE A 7 -4.71 15.53 -8.32
N LYS A 8 -5.43 16.35 -9.10
CA LYS A 8 -6.87 16.56 -8.96
C LYS A 8 -7.64 15.72 -9.99
N GLY A 9 -8.35 14.71 -9.51
CA GLY A 9 -9.30 13.92 -10.30
C GLY A 9 -10.70 14.53 -10.32
N GLN A 10 -11.66 13.76 -10.84
CA GLN A 10 -13.05 14.21 -10.98
C GLN A 10 -13.80 14.24 -9.63
N ASN A 11 -13.57 13.24 -8.77
CA ASN A 11 -14.25 13.06 -7.49
C ASN A 11 -13.31 13.28 -6.28
N GLY A 12 -12.14 13.89 -6.46
CA GLY A 12 -11.19 14.11 -5.37
C GLY A 12 -9.78 14.44 -5.82
N LYS A 13 -8.84 14.38 -4.89
CA LYS A 13 -7.41 14.60 -5.08
C LYS A 13 -6.62 13.42 -4.57
N ILE A 14 -5.50 13.17 -5.22
CA ILE A 14 -4.42 12.30 -4.75
C ILE A 14 -3.33 13.21 -4.19
N LEU A 15 -2.91 13.01 -2.96
CA LEU A 15 -1.79 13.73 -2.33
C LEU A 15 -0.74 12.71 -1.89
N VAL A 16 0.47 12.85 -2.38
CA VAL A 16 1.58 11.91 -2.13
C VAL A 16 2.58 12.56 -1.17
N TYR A 17 2.81 11.92 -0.04
CA TYR A 17 3.77 12.35 0.98
C TYR A 17 4.95 11.37 1.06
N ASP A 18 5.87 11.61 1.98
CA ASP A 18 7.06 10.76 2.15
C ASP A 18 6.71 9.35 2.63
N ASP A 19 5.73 9.22 3.53
CA ASP A 19 5.38 8.04 4.32
C ASP A 19 3.95 7.52 4.07
N TYR A 20 3.08 8.34 3.47
CA TYR A 20 1.71 7.97 3.16
C TYR A 20 1.18 8.61 1.88
N ILE A 21 0.02 8.12 1.44
CA ILE A 21 -0.82 8.75 0.44
C ILE A 21 -2.16 9.14 1.06
N GLU A 22 -2.70 10.28 0.63
CA GLU A 22 -4.02 10.75 1.05
C GLU A 22 -4.93 10.90 -0.16
N LEU A 23 -6.11 10.29 -0.09
CA LEU A 23 -7.20 10.52 -1.03
C LEU A 23 -8.19 11.49 -0.38
N SER A 24 -8.24 12.71 -0.91
CA SER A 24 -9.11 13.76 -0.40
C SER A 24 -10.34 13.92 -1.29
N LYS A 25 -11.53 13.91 -0.70
CA LYS A 25 -12.78 14.26 -1.38
C LYS A 25 -13.12 15.74 -1.23
N ASP A 26 -12.19 16.55 -0.70
CA ASP A 26 -12.32 18.00 -0.56
C ASP A 26 -12.10 18.73 -1.90
N THR A 27 -13.02 18.44 -2.81
CA THR A 27 -13.21 19.10 -4.10
C THR A 27 -14.70 19.19 -4.35
N PHE A 28 -15.13 20.14 -5.17
CA PHE A 28 -16.54 20.25 -5.56
C PHE A 28 -17.12 18.94 -6.11
N GLY A 29 -16.39 18.26 -7.00
CA GLY A 29 -16.81 16.96 -7.53
C GLY A 29 -16.81 15.85 -6.47
N GLY A 30 -15.86 15.87 -5.54
CA GLY A 30 -15.83 14.97 -4.39
C GLY A 30 -17.05 15.15 -3.48
N PHE A 31 -17.34 16.37 -3.07
CA PHE A 31 -18.49 16.73 -2.23
C PHE A 31 -19.82 16.25 -2.84
N ILE A 32 -20.02 16.49 -4.14
CA ILE A 32 -21.22 16.03 -4.85
C ILE A 32 -21.26 14.50 -4.92
N SER A 33 -20.14 13.87 -5.29
CA SER A 33 -20.10 12.41 -5.43
C SER A 33 -20.39 11.67 -4.12
N GLN A 34 -20.05 12.26 -2.98
CA GLN A 34 -20.25 11.72 -1.65
C GLN A 34 -21.59 12.13 -1.02
N GLY A 35 -22.47 12.82 -1.76
CA GLY A 35 -23.80 13.19 -1.25
C GLY A 35 -23.79 14.37 -0.26
N GLY A 36 -22.85 15.30 -0.40
CA GLY A 36 -22.81 16.52 0.42
C GLY A 36 -21.88 16.44 1.64
N TYR A 37 -20.94 15.49 1.65
CA TYR A 37 -19.90 15.38 2.68
C TYR A 37 -18.51 15.32 2.02
N SER A 38 -17.51 15.90 2.67
CA SER A 38 -16.11 15.80 2.27
C SER A 38 -15.29 15.12 3.36
N GLY A 39 -14.45 14.18 2.95
CA GLY A 39 -13.60 13.41 3.85
C GLY A 39 -12.28 13.09 3.19
N ASN A 40 -11.25 12.89 4.01
CA ASN A 40 -9.92 12.51 3.57
C ASN A 40 -9.60 11.12 4.13
N ARG A 41 -9.00 10.27 3.31
CA ARG A 41 -8.53 8.95 3.75
C ARG A 41 -7.03 8.87 3.53
N ARG A 42 -6.31 8.60 4.62
CA ARG A 42 -4.86 8.46 4.64
C ARG A 42 -4.49 6.98 4.68
N TYR A 43 -3.50 6.59 3.90
CA TYR A 43 -2.98 5.23 3.83
C TYR A 43 -1.46 5.28 3.92
N PHE A 44 -0.90 4.72 4.97
CA PHE A 44 0.54 4.52 5.06
C PHE A 44 0.98 3.49 4.03
N TYR A 45 2.19 3.65 3.47
CA TYR A 45 2.67 2.73 2.44
C TYR A 45 2.84 1.29 2.94
N SER A 46 3.02 1.10 4.25
CA SER A 46 3.03 -0.21 4.91
C SER A 46 1.71 -0.97 4.79
N ASP A 47 0.59 -0.25 4.74
CA ASP A 47 -0.75 -0.83 4.87
C ASP A 47 -1.38 -1.09 3.49
N ILE A 48 -0.72 -0.62 2.42
CA ILE A 48 -1.21 -0.77 1.05
C ILE A 48 -0.81 -2.12 0.48
N VAL A 49 -1.82 -2.93 0.16
CA VAL A 49 -1.63 -4.19 -0.55
C VAL A 49 -1.16 -3.89 -1.97
N THR A 50 -1.93 -3.11 -2.72
CA THR A 50 -1.61 -2.70 -4.08
C THR A 50 -2.42 -1.47 -4.49
N ILE A 51 -2.12 -0.95 -5.69
CA ILE A 51 -2.91 0.08 -6.36
C ILE A 51 -3.44 -0.51 -7.66
N GLU A 52 -4.76 -0.48 -7.82
CA GLU A 52 -5.42 -0.78 -9.09
C GLU A 52 -5.49 0.50 -9.92
N TYR A 53 -4.80 0.51 -11.05
CA TYR A 53 -4.67 1.68 -11.90
C TYR A 53 -5.11 1.37 -13.33
N LYS A 54 -6.05 2.19 -13.82
CA LYS A 54 -6.41 2.24 -15.24
C LYS A 54 -6.05 3.62 -15.77
N LYS A 55 -5.08 3.67 -16.67
CA LYS A 55 -4.66 4.90 -17.34
C LYS A 55 -5.84 5.52 -18.13
N PRO A 56 -6.13 6.81 -17.96
CA PRO A 56 -7.13 7.49 -18.78
C PRO A 56 -6.61 7.63 -20.22
N THR A 57 -7.53 7.54 -21.18
CA THR A 57 -7.23 7.71 -22.61
C THR A 57 -7.92 8.97 -23.13
N PHE A 58 -7.80 9.23 -24.44
CA PHE A 58 -8.54 10.31 -25.07
C PHE A 58 -10.05 10.09 -25.05
N ILE A 59 -10.52 8.85 -24.98
CA ILE A 59 -11.93 8.49 -25.14
C ILE A 59 -12.57 7.87 -23.89
N ALA A 60 -11.76 7.39 -22.93
CA ALA A 60 -12.25 6.69 -21.75
C ALA A 60 -11.60 7.23 -20.49
N ASN A 61 -12.40 7.39 -19.44
CA ASN A 61 -11.89 7.72 -18.12
C ASN A 61 -11.00 6.59 -17.59
N GLY A 62 -10.05 6.98 -16.76
CA GLY A 62 -9.24 6.09 -15.96
C GLY A 62 -9.70 6.11 -14.51
N TYR A 63 -9.02 5.33 -13.68
CA TYR A 63 -9.17 5.40 -12.24
C TYR A 63 -7.86 5.03 -11.55
N PHE A 64 -7.76 5.49 -10.32
CA PHE A 64 -6.70 5.18 -9.39
C PHE A 64 -7.36 4.70 -8.10
N LYS A 65 -7.15 3.45 -7.72
CA LYS A 65 -7.80 2.85 -6.57
C LYS A 65 -6.79 2.18 -5.65
N ILE A 66 -6.85 2.51 -4.37
CA ILE A 66 -6.02 1.88 -3.34
C ILE A 66 -6.72 0.62 -2.84
N ILE A 67 -6.00 -0.50 -2.78
CA ILE A 67 -6.47 -1.76 -2.21
C ILE A 67 -5.73 -1.98 -0.89
N ILE A 68 -6.49 -2.16 0.19
CA ILE A 68 -6.00 -2.48 1.53
C ILE A 68 -6.69 -3.74 2.04
N GLU A 69 -6.08 -4.40 3.03
CA GLU A 69 -6.70 -5.57 3.65
C GLU A 69 -7.91 -5.17 4.50
N GLY A 70 -8.88 -6.07 4.60
CA GLY A 70 -10.05 -5.87 5.47
C GLY A 70 -11.10 -4.89 4.96
N THR A 71 -10.99 -4.37 3.74
CA THR A 71 -12.06 -3.56 3.11
C THR A 71 -12.86 -4.33 2.07
N THR A 72 -14.16 -4.06 2.04
CA THR A 72 -15.04 -4.55 0.97
C THR A 72 -14.71 -3.81 -0.32
N GLU A 73 -14.23 -4.54 -1.32
CA GLU A 73 -13.87 -3.98 -2.61
C GLU A 73 -15.11 -3.70 -3.46
N SER A 74 -15.23 -2.47 -3.98
CA SER A 74 -16.18 -2.17 -5.06
C SER A 74 -15.47 -2.28 -6.41
N ASN A 75 -16.09 -2.92 -7.40
CA ASN A 75 -15.52 -2.97 -8.74
C ASN A 75 -15.53 -1.58 -9.38
N ALA A 76 -14.35 -1.02 -9.63
CA ALA A 76 -14.21 0.26 -10.30
C ALA A 76 -14.64 0.10 -11.77
N THR A 77 -15.68 0.82 -12.18
CA THR A 77 -16.28 0.75 -13.51
C THR A 77 -16.32 2.14 -14.11
N VAL A 78 -15.49 2.33 -15.13
CA VAL A 78 -15.37 3.59 -15.88
C VAL A 78 -15.65 3.32 -17.36
N GLY A 79 -16.60 4.07 -17.93
CA GLY A 79 -17.00 3.99 -19.33
C GLY A 79 -16.52 5.17 -20.19
N LEU A 80 -16.92 5.17 -21.46
CA LEU A 80 -16.60 6.23 -22.43
C LEU A 80 -17.29 7.57 -22.08
N PHE A 81 -18.50 7.52 -21.52
CA PHE A 81 -19.32 8.71 -21.28
C PHE A 81 -19.49 9.05 -19.79
N ALA A 82 -19.38 8.07 -18.89
CA ALA A 82 -19.53 8.27 -17.46
C ALA A 82 -18.80 7.18 -16.66
N SER A 83 -18.41 7.52 -15.44
CA SER A 83 -18.03 6.55 -14.42
C SER A 83 -19.28 6.13 -13.65
N SER A 84 -19.34 4.88 -13.18
CA SER A 84 -20.51 4.43 -12.42
C SER A 84 -20.66 5.21 -11.11
N SER A 85 -21.91 5.33 -10.64
CA SER A 85 -22.21 5.98 -9.36
C SER A 85 -21.44 5.34 -8.19
N ASN A 86 -21.25 4.02 -8.24
CA ASN A 86 -20.49 3.27 -7.24
C ASN A 86 -19.00 3.68 -7.23
N SER A 87 -18.38 3.81 -8.40
CA SER A 87 -16.97 4.23 -8.51
C SER A 87 -16.76 5.70 -8.15
N MET A 88 -17.76 6.55 -8.38
CA MET A 88 -17.71 7.95 -7.93
C MET A 88 -17.81 8.06 -6.41
N LYS A 89 -18.63 7.22 -5.77
CA LYS A 89 -18.85 7.17 -4.32
C LYS A 89 -17.76 6.43 -3.55
N ASP A 90 -16.98 5.57 -4.21
CA ASP A 90 -15.91 4.84 -3.56
C ASP A 90 -14.85 5.80 -2.99
N GLN A 91 -14.59 5.66 -1.68
CA GLN A 91 -13.61 6.44 -0.95
C GLN A 91 -12.17 6.07 -1.31
N ASN A 92 -11.94 4.83 -1.74
CA ASN A 92 -10.63 4.33 -2.16
C ASN A 92 -10.28 4.70 -3.60
N THR A 93 -11.23 5.23 -4.38
CA THR A 93 -11.07 5.46 -5.82
C THR A 93 -11.07 6.95 -6.17
N ILE A 94 -10.09 7.37 -6.98
CA ILE A 94 -10.09 8.65 -7.68
C ILE A 94 -10.29 8.42 -9.17
N ILE A 95 -11.30 9.08 -9.75
CA ILE A 95 -11.60 9.03 -11.17
C ILE A 95 -10.68 9.99 -11.93
N LEU A 96 -10.04 9.49 -12.98
CA LEU A 96 -9.10 10.22 -13.82
C LEU A 96 -9.78 10.58 -15.13
N ARG A 97 -9.86 11.88 -15.43
CA ARG A 97 -10.63 12.37 -16.58
C ARG A 97 -9.91 12.04 -17.89
N ALA A 98 -10.69 11.63 -18.88
CA ALA A 98 -10.25 11.44 -20.26
C ALA A 98 -9.84 12.76 -20.95
N PHE A 99 -9.56 12.68 -22.26
CA PHE A 99 -9.36 13.78 -23.21
C PHE A 99 -8.01 14.49 -23.21
N THR A 100 -7.16 14.24 -22.22
CA THR A 100 -5.83 14.88 -22.19
C THR A 100 -4.72 13.86 -21.96
N LYS A 101 -3.74 13.84 -22.88
CA LYS A 101 -2.54 13.01 -22.75
C LYS A 101 -1.76 13.34 -21.46
N LYS A 102 -1.73 14.63 -21.11
CA LYS A 102 -1.09 15.17 -19.91
C LYS A 102 -1.58 14.49 -18.62
N VAL A 103 -2.90 14.32 -18.45
CA VAL A 103 -3.46 13.62 -17.29
C VAL A 103 -3.00 12.16 -17.25
N GLY A 104 -2.93 11.49 -18.40
CA GLY A 104 -2.39 10.14 -18.49
C GLY A 104 -0.91 10.06 -18.11
N GLU A 105 -0.08 11.01 -18.52
CA GLU A 105 1.36 11.05 -18.21
C GLU A 105 1.63 11.40 -16.73
N GLU A 106 0.91 12.37 -16.18
CA GLU A 106 1.00 12.76 -14.76
C GLU A 106 0.60 11.61 -13.85
N THR A 107 -0.54 10.97 -14.13
CA THR A 107 -1.06 9.87 -13.29
C THR A 107 -0.21 8.61 -13.40
N ASP A 108 0.38 8.33 -14.57
CA ASP A 108 1.33 7.23 -14.75
C ASP A 108 2.61 7.45 -13.94
N SER A 109 3.09 8.70 -13.89
CA SER A 109 4.26 9.08 -13.07
C SER A 109 3.97 8.93 -11.58
N ILE A 110 2.79 9.37 -11.13
CA ILE A 110 2.34 9.18 -9.74
C ILE A 110 2.21 7.71 -9.39
N PHE A 111 1.60 6.90 -10.27
CA PHE A 111 1.46 5.47 -10.06
C PHE A 111 2.83 4.78 -9.89
N LYS A 112 3.78 5.07 -10.79
CA LYS A 112 5.15 4.53 -10.71
C LYS A 112 5.86 4.92 -9.41
N LEU A 113 5.78 6.20 -9.02
CA LEU A 113 6.35 6.70 -7.77
C LEU A 113 5.78 5.96 -6.56
N LEU A 114 4.46 5.76 -6.52
CA LEU A 114 3.80 5.09 -5.40
C LEU A 114 4.14 3.60 -5.35
N MET A 115 4.17 2.91 -6.48
CA MET A 115 4.58 1.51 -6.54
C MET A 115 6.03 1.33 -6.07
N GLN A 116 6.92 2.25 -6.42
CA GLN A 116 8.29 2.27 -5.90
C GLN A 116 8.29 2.43 -4.38
N LYS A 117 7.61 3.45 -3.83
CA LYS A 117 7.53 3.69 -2.38
C LYS A 117 6.95 2.49 -1.62
N ILE A 118 5.86 1.91 -2.10
CA ILE A 118 5.26 0.71 -1.50
C ILE A 118 6.27 -0.45 -1.51
N SER A 119 7.01 -0.64 -2.62
CA SER A 119 8.03 -1.67 -2.71
C SER A 119 9.19 -1.43 -1.73
N GLU A 120 9.67 -0.20 -1.62
CA GLU A 120 10.73 0.19 -0.68
C GLU A 120 10.32 -0.09 0.77
N PHE A 121 9.09 0.30 1.16
CA PHE A 121 8.56 0.02 2.50
C PHE A 121 8.42 -1.49 2.77
N LYS A 122 7.93 -2.26 1.80
CA LYS A 122 7.85 -3.73 1.93
C LYS A 122 9.23 -4.39 2.01
N LYS A 123 10.24 -3.84 1.32
CA LYS A 123 11.63 -4.31 1.41
C LYS A 123 12.30 -3.92 2.73
N SER A 124 12.03 -2.74 3.28
CA SER A 124 12.56 -2.35 4.59
C SER A 124 11.94 -3.14 5.74
N GLN A 125 10.65 -3.50 5.62
CA GLN A 125 9.98 -4.41 6.55
C GLN A 125 10.52 -5.85 6.43
N ASN A 126 10.87 -6.27 5.21
CA ASN A 126 11.69 -7.44 4.96
C ASN A 126 13.19 -7.10 5.11
N THR A 127 13.56 -6.45 6.22
CA THR A 127 14.91 -6.65 6.72
C THR A 127 15.05 -8.17 6.79
N PRO A 128 16.05 -8.80 6.11
CA PRO A 128 16.26 -10.22 6.32
C PRO A 128 16.30 -10.36 7.83
N VAL A 129 15.38 -11.16 8.37
CA VAL A 129 15.50 -11.62 9.74
C VAL A 129 16.93 -12.13 9.76
N ASN A 130 17.84 -11.37 10.39
CA ASN A 130 19.17 -11.88 10.68
C ASN A 130 18.87 -13.28 11.18
N PRO A 131 19.41 -14.35 10.56
CA PRO A 131 19.19 -15.69 11.08
C PRO A 131 19.42 -15.54 12.57
N ILE A 132 18.36 -15.81 13.37
CA ILE A 132 18.30 -15.51 14.81
C ILE A 132 19.71 -15.69 15.30
N SER A 133 20.36 -14.60 15.73
CA SER A 133 21.82 -14.56 15.88
C SER A 133 22.24 -15.89 16.48
N LYS A 134 23.21 -16.61 15.91
CA LYS A 134 23.58 -17.95 16.42
C LYS A 134 23.72 -17.97 17.94
N MET A 135 24.07 -16.82 18.54
CA MET A 135 24.12 -16.60 19.98
C MET A 135 22.75 -16.62 20.69
N ASP A 136 21.69 -16.07 20.10
CA ASP A 136 20.32 -16.13 20.61
C ASP A 136 19.75 -17.55 20.55
N GLU A 137 20.06 -18.32 19.50
CA GLU A 137 19.69 -19.75 19.42
C GLU A 137 20.45 -20.58 20.46
N LEU A 138 21.75 -20.34 20.65
CA LEU A 138 22.54 -20.97 21.71
C LEU A 138 22.04 -20.60 23.11
N LYS A 139 21.59 -19.37 23.32
CA LYS A 139 21.03 -18.93 24.60
C LYS A 139 19.73 -19.67 24.92
N LYS A 140 18.80 -19.78 23.95
CA LYS A 140 17.57 -20.57 24.10
C LYS A 140 17.86 -22.04 24.37
N LEU A 141 18.83 -22.61 23.66
CA LEU A 141 19.24 -24.00 23.86
C LEU A 141 19.79 -24.22 25.29
N GLY A 142 20.55 -23.26 25.82
CA GLY A 142 21.02 -23.27 27.22
C GLY A 142 19.88 -23.17 28.23
N GLU A 143 18.88 -22.35 27.95
CA GLU A 143 17.68 -22.20 28.78
C GLU A 143 16.88 -23.52 28.83
N LEU A 144 16.65 -24.18 27.69
CA LEU A 144 15.96 -25.48 27.62
C LEU A 144 16.66 -26.57 28.43
N LYS A 145 18.00 -26.61 28.38
CA LYS A 145 18.80 -27.52 29.21
C LYS A 145 18.64 -27.17 30.70
N SER A 146 18.73 -25.89 31.06
CA SER A 146 18.61 -25.45 32.46
C SER A 146 17.24 -25.75 33.07
N LEU A 147 16.20 -25.75 32.25
CA LEU A 147 14.83 -26.12 32.62
C LEU A 147 14.61 -27.65 32.66
N GLY A 148 15.61 -28.45 32.27
CA GLY A 148 15.51 -29.90 32.20
C GLY A 148 14.57 -30.42 31.10
N ILE A 149 14.27 -29.57 30.10
CA ILE A 149 13.40 -29.94 28.96
C ILE A 149 14.15 -30.85 27.99
N ILE A 150 15.48 -30.68 27.89
CA ILE A 150 16.37 -31.52 27.10
C ILE A 150 17.49 -32.07 27.96
N THR A 151 18.01 -33.23 27.57
CA THR A 151 19.14 -33.90 28.20
C THR A 151 20.48 -33.23 27.85
N GLU A 152 21.55 -33.56 28.57
CA GLU A 152 22.90 -33.06 28.26
C GLU A 152 23.34 -33.50 26.87
N GLU A 153 23.05 -34.75 26.51
CA GLU A 153 23.42 -35.35 25.24
C GLU A 153 22.73 -34.63 24.07
N GLU A 154 21.42 -34.38 24.19
CA GLU A 154 20.64 -33.63 23.19
C GLU A 154 21.12 -32.18 23.06
N PHE A 155 21.47 -31.54 24.18
CA PHE A 155 22.03 -30.19 24.18
C PHE A 155 23.34 -30.12 23.40
N GLN A 156 24.28 -31.06 23.60
CA GLN A 156 25.57 -31.02 22.92
C GLN A 156 25.44 -31.25 21.41
N VAL A 157 24.57 -32.17 20.99
CA VAL A 157 24.31 -32.46 19.57
C VAL A 157 23.76 -31.23 18.86
N GLU A 158 22.74 -30.58 19.43
CA GLU A 158 22.14 -29.38 18.83
C GLU A 158 23.08 -28.17 18.87
N LYS A 159 23.84 -28.00 19.97
CA LYS A 159 24.86 -26.95 20.07
C LYS A 159 25.90 -27.06 18.96
N GLN A 160 26.34 -28.28 18.65
CA GLN A 160 27.35 -28.49 17.62
C GLN A 160 26.79 -28.26 16.20
N LYS A 161 25.52 -28.61 15.96
CA LYS A 161 24.83 -28.24 14.70
C LYS A 161 24.73 -26.72 14.53
N LEU A 162 24.36 -26.00 15.59
CA LEU A 162 24.22 -24.54 15.58
C LEU A 162 25.56 -23.79 15.41
N LEU A 163 26.66 -24.37 15.87
CA LEU A 163 28.00 -23.80 15.70
C LEU A 163 28.60 -24.06 14.31
N ASN A 164 28.13 -25.11 13.62
CA ASN A 164 28.64 -25.55 12.31
C ASN A 164 27.72 -25.19 11.12
N SER A 165 26.51 -24.66 11.38
CA SER A 165 25.75 -23.88 10.40
C SER A 165 26.41 -22.54 10.16
#